data_AF-A0A069D1E0-F1
#
_entry.id   AF-A0A069D1E0-F1
#
_cell.length_a   1.000
_cell.length_b   1.000
_cell.length_c   1.000
_cell.angle_alpha   90.00
_cell.angle_beta   90.00
_cell.angle_gamma   90.00
#
_symmetry.space_group_name_H-M   'P 1'
#
loop_
_entity.id
_entity.type
_entity.pdbx_description
1 polymer ?
#
loop_
_entity_poly.entity_id
_entity_poly.type
_entity_poly.pdbx_seq_one_letter_code
_entity_poly.pdbx_strand_id
1 'polypeptide(L)'
;MHALVFRSWKHRVKGRDWYDFEWYVRNGIKLNFAHLQERILQFNGKVMSKEEFMGILKEHLATTNMNQVKADVEDFVINRQELAIWSNEYFLQISDMIQFE
;
A
#
# COMPACT_ATOMS: atom_id res chain seq x y z
N MET A 1 -5.62 1.70 -1.63
CA MET A 1 -5.09 0.73 -2.62
C MET A 1 -4.69 1.34 -3.95
N HIS A 2 -5.61 1.89 -4.78
CA HIS A 2 -5.22 2.47 -6.08
C HIS A 2 -4.10 3.51 -5.95
N ALA A 3 -4.27 4.48 -5.04
CA ALA A 3 -3.26 5.50 -4.73
C ALA A 3 -1.91 4.92 -4.31
N LEU A 4 -1.90 3.89 -3.46
CA LEU A 4 -0.68 3.24 -3.00
C LEU A 4 0.10 2.63 -4.16
N VAL A 5 -0.58 1.95 -5.09
CA VAL A 5 0.06 1.13 -6.13
C VAL A 5 0.35 1.91 -7.41
N PHE A 6 -0.59 2.75 -7.85
CA PHE A 6 -0.55 3.35 -9.19
C PHE A 6 -0.14 4.82 -9.21
N ARG A 7 -0.02 5.48 -8.06
CA ARG A 7 0.35 6.90 -8.01
C ARG A 7 1.86 7.05 -8.07
N SER A 8 2.39 7.42 -9.23
CA SER A 8 3.80 7.74 -9.40
C SER A 8 4.08 9.20 -9.05
N TRP A 9 4.76 9.45 -7.94
CA TRP A 9 5.39 10.74 -7.65
C TRP A 9 6.87 10.64 -8.05
N LYS A 10 7.36 11.53 -8.93
CA LYS A 10 8.71 11.43 -9.53
C LYS A 10 9.84 11.20 -8.52
N HIS A 11 9.80 11.89 -7.37
CA HIS A 11 10.88 11.87 -6.38
C HIS A 11 10.41 11.70 -4.93
N ARG A 12 9.09 11.53 -4.71
CA ARG A 12 8.52 11.48 -3.37
C ARG A 12 7.79 10.17 -3.16
N VAL A 13 8.00 9.53 -2.03
CA VAL A 13 7.12 8.46 -1.57
C VAL A 13 6.05 9.04 -0.66
N LYS A 14 4.80 8.64 -0.83
CA LYS A 14 3.70 9.05 0.05
C LYS A 14 3.51 7.99 1.14
N GLY A 15 4.25 8.13 2.23
CA GLY A 15 4.24 7.18 3.33
C GLY A 15 2.89 7.11 4.07
N ARG A 16 2.08 8.18 4.06
CA ARG A 16 0.72 8.09 4.62
C ARG A 16 -0.16 7.04 3.95
N ASP A 17 0.00 6.82 2.63
CA ASP A 17 -0.75 5.77 1.93
C ASP A 17 -0.33 4.36 2.44
N TRP A 18 0.90 4.20 2.96
CA TRP A 18 1.40 2.98 3.60
C TRP A 18 0.86 2.81 5.03
N TYR A 19 0.75 3.91 5.77
CA TYR A 19 0.13 3.92 7.10
C TYR A 19 -1.33 3.44 7.04
N ASP A 20 -2.12 4.04 6.14
CA ASP A 20 -3.52 3.66 5.93
C ASP A 20 -3.63 2.20 5.51
N PHE A 21 -2.75 1.74 4.60
CA PHE A 21 -2.70 0.35 4.18
C PHE A 21 -2.47 -0.61 5.35
N GLU A 22 -1.44 -0.38 6.17
CA GLU A 22 -1.18 -1.20 7.35
C GLU A 22 -2.41 -1.23 8.26
N TRP A 23 -3.00 -0.07 8.54
CA TRP A 23 -4.15 0.06 9.42
C TRP A 23 -5.35 -0.74 8.89
N TYR A 24 -5.72 -0.57 7.62
CA TYR A 24 -6.87 -1.27 7.04
C TYR A 24 -6.69 -2.79 7.08
N VAL A 25 -5.50 -3.28 6.74
CA VAL A 25 -5.24 -4.72 6.69
C VAL A 25 -5.15 -5.34 8.08
N ARG A 26 -4.47 -4.69 9.03
CA ARG A 26 -4.39 -5.17 10.41
C ARG A 26 -5.74 -5.20 11.13
N ASN A 27 -6.67 -4.34 10.73
CA ASN A 27 -8.04 -4.32 11.24
C ASN A 27 -8.99 -5.26 10.46
N GLY A 28 -8.46 -6.07 9.52
CA GLY A 28 -9.26 -7.04 8.77
C GLY A 28 -10.32 -6.39 7.88
N ILE A 29 -10.13 -5.13 7.48
CA ILE A 29 -11.07 -4.45 6.59
C ILE A 29 -10.95 -5.07 5.20
N LYS A 30 -12.06 -5.60 4.69
CA LYS A 30 -12.11 -6.25 3.39
C LYS A 30 -11.91 -5.24 2.27
N LEU A 31 -11.07 -5.60 1.32
CA LEU A 31 -10.85 -4.85 0.10
C LEU A 31 -11.96 -5.17 -0.90
N ASN A 32 -12.82 -4.18 -1.17
CA ASN A 32 -13.76 -4.23 -2.28
C ASN A 32 -12.99 -4.17 -3.61
N PHE A 33 -12.68 -5.34 -4.17
CA PHE A 33 -11.91 -5.42 -5.41
C PHE A 33 -12.68 -4.91 -6.63
N ALA A 34 -14.01 -5.09 -6.66
CA ALA A 34 -14.83 -4.60 -7.77
C ALA A 34 -14.72 -3.07 -7.88
N HIS A 35 -14.82 -2.36 -6.75
CA HIS A 35 -14.65 -0.91 -6.72
C HIS A 35 -13.21 -0.51 -7.08
N LEU A 36 -12.21 -1.22 -6.57
CA LEU A 36 -10.81 -0.96 -6.92
C LEU A 36 -10.58 -1.13 -8.43
N GLN A 37 -11.12 -2.18 -9.05
CA GLN A 37 -11.05 -2.42 -10.49
C GLN A 37 -11.69 -1.27 -11.28
N GLU A 38 -12.84 -0.74 -10.85
CA GLU A 38 -13.41 0.45 -11.50
C GLU A 38 -12.46 1.67 -11.45
N ARG A 39 -11.76 1.87 -10.33
CA ARG A 39 -10.76 2.95 -10.22
C ARG A 39 -9.53 2.69 -11.10
N ILE A 40 -9.03 1.46 -11.16
CA ILE A 40 -7.90 1.09 -12.03
C ILE A 40 -8.28 1.29 -13.50
N LEU A 41 -9.48 0.88 -13.90
CA LEU A 41 -9.97 1.10 -15.26
C LEU A 41 -10.06 2.60 -15.58
N GLN A 42 -10.67 3.38 -14.69
CA GLN A 42 -10.86 4.82 -14.89
C GLN A 42 -9.53 5.58 -15.06
N PHE A 43 -8.53 5.29 -14.23
CA PHE A 43 -7.28 6.08 -14.18
C PHE A 43 -6.12 5.48 -14.95
N ASN A 44 -6.13 4.17 -15.20
CA ASN A 44 -5.04 3.45 -15.86
C ASN A 44 -5.48 2.71 -17.12
N GLY A 45 -6.78 2.64 -17.43
CA GLY A 45 -7.30 1.96 -18.62
C GLY A 45 -7.07 0.45 -18.61
N LYS A 46 -6.94 -0.17 -17.43
CA LYS A 46 -6.61 -1.60 -17.28
C LYS A 46 -7.71 -2.37 -16.58
N VAL A 47 -7.97 -3.57 -17.08
CA VAL A 47 -8.73 -4.62 -16.38
C VAL A 47 -7.73 -5.68 -15.94
N MET A 48 -7.84 -6.13 -14.69
CA MET A 48 -6.93 -7.12 -14.12
C MET A 48 -7.57 -7.98 -13.04
N SER A 49 -7.01 -9.15 -12.82
CA SER A 49 -7.43 -10.07 -11.77
C SER A 49 -6.91 -9.64 -10.39
N LYS A 50 -7.45 -10.25 -9.33
CA LYS A 50 -6.95 -10.07 -7.96
C LYS A 50 -5.47 -10.47 -7.86
N GLU A 51 -5.09 -11.57 -8.53
CA GLU A 51 -3.73 -12.11 -8.56
C GLU A 51 -2.75 -11.16 -9.25
N GLU A 52 -3.14 -10.62 -10.41
CA GLU A 52 -2.32 -9.63 -11.13
C GLU A 52 -2.12 -8.36 -10.30
N PHE A 53 -3.19 -7.85 -9.67
CA PHE A 53 -3.10 -6.71 -8.77
C PHE A 53 -2.17 -6.99 -7.58
N MET A 54 -2.29 -8.17 -6.96
CA MET A 54 -1.45 -8.58 -5.83
C MET A 54 0.03 -8.70 -6.23
N GLY A 55 0.34 -9.14 -7.44
CA GLY A 55 1.69 -9.15 -7.99
C GLY A 55 2.31 -7.76 -8.04
N ILE A 56 1.58 -6.78 -8.61
CA ILE A 56 2.05 -5.40 -8.72
C ILE A 56 2.16 -4.74 -7.34
N LEU A 57 1.20 -4.98 -6.45
CA LEU A 57 1.26 -4.50 -5.07
C LEU A 57 2.55 -5.01 -4.39
N LYS A 58 2.81 -6.32 -4.44
CA LYS A 58 4.00 -6.91 -3.80
C LYS A 58 5.30 -6.40 -4.41
N GLU A 59 5.36 -6.24 -5.73
CA GLU A 59 6.53 -5.62 -6.39
C GLU A 59 6.76 -4.18 -5.90
N HIS A 60 5.69 -3.38 -5.81
CA HIS A 60 5.76 -2.02 -5.28
C HIS A 60 6.23 -2.00 -3.81
N LEU A 61 5.66 -2.89 -2.98
CA LEU A 61 6.03 -3.02 -1.58
C LEU A 61 7.47 -3.50 -1.40
N ALA A 62 7.99 -4.37 -2.27
CA ALA A 62 9.35 -4.89 -2.20
C ALA A 62 10.42 -3.87 -2.62
N THR A 63 10.09 -2.97 -3.55
CA THR A 63 11.09 -2.09 -4.21
C THR A 63 11.13 -0.66 -3.67
N THR A 64 10.09 -0.22 -2.96
CA THR A 64 10.03 1.15 -2.44
C THR A 64 11.05 1.41 -1.34
N ASN A 65 11.72 2.57 -1.38
CA ASN A 65 12.68 2.97 -0.35
C ASN A 65 11.97 3.29 0.98
N MET A 66 12.10 2.37 1.94
CA MET A 66 11.44 2.47 3.24
C MET A 66 11.87 3.70 4.07
N ASN A 67 13.08 4.23 3.88
CA ASN A 67 13.50 5.44 4.58
C ASN A 67 12.68 6.66 4.14
N GLN A 68 12.30 6.73 2.86
CA GLN A 68 11.42 7.80 2.35
C GLN A 68 9.97 7.62 2.84
N VAL A 69 9.50 6.37 2.92
CA VAL A 69 8.18 6.04 3.49
C VAL A 69 8.09 6.55 4.93
N LYS A 70 9.09 6.21 5.77
CA LYS A 70 9.16 6.63 7.18
C LYS A 70 9.24 8.16 7.31
N ALA A 71 10.10 8.80 6.52
CA ALA A 71 10.27 10.25 6.56
C ALA A 71 9.00 11.04 6.19
N ASP A 72 8.12 10.50 5.34
CA ASP A 72 6.84 11.17 5.01
C ASP A 72 5.80 11.10 6.14
N VAL A 73 5.99 10.20 7.11
CA VAL A 73 5.02 9.90 8.18
C VAL A 73 5.51 10.30 9.57
N GLU A 74 6.82 10.39 9.80
CA GLU A 74 7.43 10.56 11.13
C GLU A 74 6.97 11.79 11.91
N ASP A 75 6.54 12.85 11.22
CA ASP A 75 6.03 14.09 11.82
C ASP A 75 4.54 14.01 12.20
N PHE A 76 3.83 13.01 11.69
CA PHE A 76 2.39 12.82 11.93
C PHE A 76 2.10 11.75 12.99
N VAL A 77 3.06 10.86 13.28
CA VAL A 77 2.90 9.80 14.29
C VAL A 77 3.28 10.30 15.68
N ILE A 78 2.42 10.02 16.66
CA ILE A 78 2.65 10.39 18.07
C ILE A 78 3.82 9.57 18.63
N ASN A 79 3.86 8.27 18.33
CA ASN A 79 4.93 7.38 18.77
C ASN A 79 5.76 6.89 17.58
N ARG A 80 6.93 7.50 17.38
CA ARG A 80 7.86 7.12 16.31
C ARG A 80 8.37 5.67 16.40
N GLN A 81 8.28 5.04 17.57
CA GLN A 81 8.66 3.62 17.71
C GLN A 81 7.73 2.70 16.92
N GLU A 82 6.50 3.12 16.60
CA GLU A 82 5.59 2.35 15.74
C GLU A 82 6.17 2.14 14.34
N LEU A 83 6.99 3.09 13.85
CA LEU A 83 7.66 2.99 12.56
C LEU A 83 8.94 2.12 12.60
N ALA A 84 9.35 1.63 13.77
CA ALA A 84 10.57 0.83 13.89
C ALA A 84 10.45 -0.49 13.12
N ILE A 85 9.27 -1.12 13.16
CA ILE A 85 9.00 -2.41 12.50
C ILE A 85 8.83 -2.28 10.98
N TRP A 86 8.59 -1.06 10.47
CA TRP A 86 8.37 -0.83 9.04
C TRP A 86 9.61 -1.19 8.24
N SER A 87 9.44 -2.18 7.38
CA SER A 87 10.42 -2.72 6.43
C SER A 87 9.67 -3.28 5.24
N ASN A 88 10.33 -3.42 4.08
CA ASN A 88 9.69 -4.02 2.92
C ASN A 88 9.16 -5.43 3.24
N GLU A 89 9.94 -6.23 3.98
CA GLU A 89 9.55 -7.56 4.48
C GLU A 89 8.28 -7.50 5.33
N TYR A 90 8.21 -6.57 6.29
CA TYR A 90 7.02 -6.38 7.11
C TYR A 90 5.77 -6.10 6.26
N PHE A 91 5.87 -5.18 5.29
CA PHE A 91 4.74 -4.84 4.44
C PHE A 91 4.35 -5.96 3.48
N LEU A 92 5.31 -6.77 3.02
CA LEU A 92 5.02 -7.98 2.25
C LEU A 92 4.20 -8.98 3.08
N GLN A 93 4.58 -9.21 4.34
CA GLN A 93 3.81 -10.07 5.25
C GLN A 93 2.41 -9.54 5.51
N ILE A 94 2.26 -8.22 5.72
CA ILE A 94 0.94 -7.59 5.86
C ILE A 94 0.12 -7.78 4.58
N SER A 95 0.72 -7.70 3.39
CA SER A 95 -0.01 -7.87 2.13
C SER A 95 -0.65 -9.26 1.98
N ASP A 96 -0.09 -10.29 2.60
CA ASP A 96 -0.66 -11.65 2.62
C ASP A 96 -1.91 -11.77 3.51
N MET A 97 -2.15 -10.79 4.38
CA MET A 97 -3.31 -10.74 5.27
C MET A 97 -4.52 -10.02 4.65
N ILE A 98 -4.40 -9.49 3.43
CA ILE A 98 -5.50 -8.81 2.74
C ILE A 98 -6.67 -9.78 2.56
N GLN A 99 -7.83 -9.36 3.05
CA GLN A 99 -9.09 -10.04 2.80
C GLN A 99 -9.84 -9.30 1.70
N PHE A 100 -10.45 -10.03 0.78
CA PHE A 100 -11.28 -9.44 -0.27
C PHE A 100 -12.76 -9.60 0.08
N GLU A 101 -13.57 -8.66 -0.38
CA GLU A 101 -15.03 -8.88 -0.51
C GLU A 101 -15.33 -9.96 -1.56
#